data_AF-A0AAW2CRQ5-F1
#
_entry.id   AF-A0AAW2CRQ5-F1
#
_cell.length_a   1.000
_cell.length_b   1.000
_cell.length_c   1.000
_cell.angle_alpha   90.00
_cell.angle_beta   90.00
_cell.angle_gamma   90.00
#
_symmetry.space_group_name_H-M   'P 1'
#
loop_
_entity.id
_entity.type
_entity.pdbx_description
1 polymer ?
#
loop_
_entity_poly.entity_id
_entity_poly.type
_entity_poly.pdbx_seq_one_letter_code
_entity_poly.pdbx_strand_id
1 'polypeptide(L)'
;MEIKTDIKESSLILLKQGAEAYVEGPSVKDVLLEFGSHGIIEERLDDIALQIGDAIGKLHDGGPIHGDLTTSNMLLKSGTNQLVLIDFGLSFTSTLPEDKAVDLYVLERALLSMHSSCGKVVSDVVFLLLILVFLVLLDFKEKMRKRIETQRLL
;
A
#
# COMPACT_ATOMS: atom_id res chain seq x y z
N MET A 1 30.31 8.97 24.56
CA MET A 1 30.53 8.24 23.29
C MET A 1 29.71 6.97 23.36
N GLU A 2 28.52 6.98 22.77
CA GLU A 2 27.89 5.79 22.20
C GLU A 2 26.82 6.26 21.23
N ILE A 3 27.04 5.92 19.96
CA ILE A 3 26.16 6.19 18.83
C ILE A 3 25.33 4.93 18.62
N LYS A 4 23.99 5.05 18.63
CA LYS A 4 23.10 4.09 17.95
C LYS A 4 22.02 4.86 17.18
N THR A 5 22.42 5.26 15.97
CA THR A 5 21.67 5.24 14.70
C THR A 5 20.13 5.30 14.76
N ASP A 6 19.63 6.52 14.69
CA ASP A 6 18.83 7.08 13.60
C ASP A 6 18.45 6.13 12.43
N ILE A 7 17.20 5.62 12.40
CA ILE A 7 16.43 5.31 11.17
C ILE A 7 14.93 5.56 11.46
N LYS A 8 14.47 6.75 11.03
CA LYS A 8 13.13 7.10 10.51
C LYS A 8 11.89 6.48 11.19
N GLU A 9 11.29 7.26 12.09
CA GLU A 9 9.86 7.24 12.38
C GLU A 9 9.05 7.66 11.14
N SER A 10 8.83 6.74 10.20
CA SER A 10 7.97 7.03 9.06
C SER A 10 7.10 5.82 8.75
N SER A 11 5.80 5.98 9.02
CA SER A 11 4.67 5.23 8.43
C SER A 11 4.14 3.98 9.17
N LEU A 12 4.63 3.61 10.34
CA LEU A 12 3.95 2.62 11.21
C LEU A 12 3.35 3.30 12.44
N ILE A 13 2.14 3.86 12.29
CA ILE A 13 1.31 4.18 13.46
C ILE A 13 0.70 2.87 13.93
N LEU A 14 1.53 2.03 14.55
CA LEU A 14 1.04 0.98 15.42
C LEU A 14 0.67 1.66 16.73
N LEU A 15 -0.63 1.92 16.92
CA LEU A 15 -1.22 2.52 18.10
C LEU A 15 -0.83 1.70 19.34
N LYS A 16 0.25 2.10 20.02
CA LYS A 16 0.54 1.64 21.37
C LYS A 16 -0.53 2.22 22.29
N GLN A 17 -1.40 1.34 22.78
CA GLN A 17 -2.27 1.48 23.96
C GLN A 17 -2.74 2.91 24.31
N GLY A 18 -3.94 3.27 23.88
CA GLY A 18 -4.79 4.21 24.63
C GLY A 18 -5.09 5.58 24.01
N ALA A 19 -4.60 5.91 22.82
CA ALA A 19 -5.00 7.11 22.10
C ALA A 19 -5.26 6.77 20.63
N GLU A 20 -6.52 6.69 20.23
CA GLU A 20 -6.90 6.64 18.81
C GLU A 20 -6.44 7.95 18.16
N ALA A 21 -5.34 7.92 17.42
CA ALA A 21 -4.92 9.05 16.61
C ALA A 21 -5.91 9.17 15.46
N TYR A 22 -6.88 10.09 15.59
CA TYR A 22 -7.80 10.42 14.49
C TYR A 22 -6.99 10.99 13.32
N VAL A 23 -7.01 10.27 12.20
CA VAL A 23 -6.44 10.75 10.94
C VAL A 23 -7.56 11.41 10.16
N GLU A 24 -7.55 12.73 10.11
CA GLU A 24 -8.50 13.50 9.30
C GLU A 24 -8.08 13.45 7.82
N GLY A 25 -8.98 13.04 6.94
CA GLY A 25 -8.71 12.96 5.50
C GLY A 25 -9.71 12.07 4.75
N PRO A 26 -9.87 12.26 3.42
CA PRO A 26 -10.68 11.36 2.61
C PRO A 26 -9.97 10.01 2.44
N SER A 27 -10.75 8.95 2.26
CA SER A 27 -10.19 7.68 1.84
C SER A 27 -9.71 7.74 0.39
N VAL A 28 -8.70 6.94 0.06
CA VAL A 28 -8.24 6.80 -1.33
C VAL A 28 -9.40 6.34 -2.22
N LYS A 29 -10.28 5.46 -1.71
CA LYS A 29 -11.49 5.05 -2.42
C LYS A 29 -12.35 6.25 -2.83
N ASP A 30 -12.64 7.16 -1.90
CA ASP A 30 -13.50 8.31 -2.19
C ASP A 30 -12.86 9.24 -3.23
N VAL A 31 -11.56 9.46 -3.13
CA VAL A 31 -10.81 10.27 -4.10
C VAL A 31 -10.82 9.64 -5.50
N LEU A 32 -10.64 8.32 -5.60
CA LEU A 32 -10.70 7.63 -6.88
C LEU A 32 -12.11 7.64 -7.49
N LEU A 33 -13.17 7.60 -6.68
CA LEU A 33 -14.55 7.75 -7.15
C LEU A 33 -14.84 9.17 -7.65
N GLU A 34 -14.25 10.19 -7.02
CA GLU A 34 -14.37 11.59 -7.43
C GLU A 34 -13.80 11.82 -8.84
N PHE A 35 -12.62 11.24 -9.15
CA PHE A 35 -12.04 11.28 -10.50
C PHE A 35 -12.97 10.69 -11.56
N GLY A 36 -13.75 9.68 -11.19
CA GLY A 36 -14.73 9.09 -12.09
C GLY A 36 -15.87 10.01 -12.48
N SER A 37 -16.21 10.96 -11.60
CA SER A 37 -17.32 11.89 -11.80
C SER A 37 -16.89 13.19 -12.46
N HIS A 38 -15.65 13.63 -12.24
CA HIS A 38 -15.17 14.97 -12.64
C HIS A 38 -14.02 14.95 -13.67
N GLY A 39 -13.49 13.77 -14.02
CA GLY A 39 -12.33 13.61 -14.89
C GLY A 39 -11.03 13.38 -14.10
N ILE A 40 -10.03 12.80 -14.79
CA ILE A 40 -8.73 12.47 -14.17
C ILE A 40 -7.85 13.72 -14.12
N ILE A 41 -7.20 13.92 -12.98
CA ILE A 41 -6.02 14.77 -12.87
C ILE A 41 -4.80 13.82 -12.79
N GLU A 42 -4.11 13.62 -13.92
CA GLU A 42 -3.06 12.59 -14.05
C GLU A 42 -1.97 12.75 -12.99
N GLU A 43 -1.49 13.97 -12.76
CA GLU A 43 -0.47 14.27 -11.74
C GLU A 43 -0.90 13.85 -10.31
N ARG A 44 -2.16 14.11 -9.95
CA ARG A 44 -2.69 13.74 -8.62
C ARG A 44 -2.84 12.24 -8.51
N LEU A 45 -3.21 11.58 -9.60
CA LEU A 45 -3.33 10.13 -9.63
C LEU A 45 -1.97 9.44 -9.49
N ASP A 46 -0.97 9.92 -10.23
CA ASP A 46 0.39 9.40 -10.19
C ASP A 46 1.00 9.56 -8.78
N ASP A 47 0.78 10.70 -8.14
CA ASP A 47 1.19 10.94 -6.75
C ASP A 47 0.56 9.91 -5.79
N ILE A 48 -0.76 9.70 -5.88
CA ILE A 48 -1.47 8.72 -5.03
C ILE A 48 -0.93 7.30 -5.30
N ALA A 49 -0.75 6.92 -6.56
CA ALA A 49 -0.23 5.61 -6.92
C ALA A 49 1.18 5.38 -6.34
N LEU A 50 2.05 6.38 -6.43
CA LEU A 50 3.40 6.32 -5.86
C LEU A 50 3.37 6.20 -4.34
N GLN A 51 2.51 6.96 -3.67
CA GLN A 51 2.34 6.90 -2.22
C GLN A 51 1.80 5.55 -1.75
N ILE A 52 0.87 4.93 -2.50
CA ILE A 52 0.38 3.57 -2.23
C ILE A 52 1.54 2.57 -2.32
N GLY A 53 2.31 2.61 -3.40
CA GLY A 53 3.46 1.72 -3.60
C GLY A 53 4.50 1.85 -2.49
N ASP A 54 4.84 3.08 -2.10
CA ASP A 54 5.80 3.35 -1.02
C ASP A 54 5.28 2.87 0.35
N ALA A 55 4.00 3.13 0.66
CA ALA A 55 3.40 2.68 1.92
C ALA A 55 3.37 1.15 2.05
N ILE A 56 3.00 0.46 0.97
CA ILE A 56 2.98 -1.01 0.93
C ILE A 56 4.40 -1.58 0.99
N GLY A 57 5.33 -0.99 0.24
CA GLY A 57 6.74 -1.36 0.26
C GLY A 57 7.30 -1.29 1.68
N LYS A 58 7.07 -0.18 2.39
CA LYS A 58 7.47 -0.01 3.79
C LYS A 58 6.78 -0.99 4.73
N LEU A 59 5.47 -1.21 4.56
CA LEU A 59 4.72 -2.17 5.37
C LEU A 59 5.35 -3.57 5.27
N HIS A 60 5.56 -4.04 4.04
CA HIS A 60 6.05 -5.40 3.79
C HIS A 60 7.55 -5.56 4.05
N ASP A 61 8.39 -4.54 3.87
CA ASP A 61 9.81 -4.60 4.27
C ASP A 61 9.94 -4.66 5.80
N GLY A 62 9.01 -4.05 6.54
CA GLY A 62 8.94 -4.13 8.00
C GLY A 62 8.53 -5.51 8.54
N GLY A 63 7.92 -6.36 7.71
CA GLY A 63 7.41 -7.68 8.09
C GLY A 63 5.90 -7.79 8.40
N PRO A 64 5.15 -6.72 8.73
CA PRO A 64 3.70 -6.80 8.81
C PRO A 64 3.02 -7.10 7.46
N ILE A 65 1.93 -7.83 7.55
CA ILE A 65 0.89 -8.03 6.54
C ILE A 65 -0.34 -7.29 7.04
N HIS A 66 -1.03 -6.54 6.16
CA HIS A 66 -2.22 -5.80 6.58
C HIS A 66 -3.40 -6.73 6.86
N GLY A 67 -3.64 -7.70 5.97
CA GLY A 67 -4.73 -8.69 6.08
C GLY A 67 -6.08 -8.19 5.54
N ASP A 68 -6.20 -6.90 5.22
CA ASP A 68 -7.36 -6.29 4.56
C ASP A 68 -6.92 -5.03 3.78
N LEU A 69 -5.92 -5.20 2.91
CA LEU A 69 -5.31 -4.08 2.19
C LEU A 69 -6.25 -3.58 1.07
N THR A 70 -7.14 -2.65 1.39
CA THR A 70 -8.08 -2.03 0.44
C THR A 70 -7.91 -0.51 0.38
N THR A 71 -8.39 0.13 -0.69
CA THR A 71 -8.37 1.60 -0.82
C THR A 71 -9.24 2.35 0.19
N SER A 72 -10.16 1.65 0.87
CA SER A 72 -10.94 2.22 1.97
C SER A 72 -10.13 2.29 3.28
N ASN A 73 -9.12 1.41 3.42
CA ASN A 73 -8.21 1.36 4.55
C ASN A 73 -6.94 2.21 4.32
N MET A 74 -7.03 3.16 3.38
CA MET A 74 -6.00 4.13 3.04
C MET A 74 -6.59 5.52 3.13
N LEU A 75 -6.01 6.38 3.97
CA LEU A 75 -6.43 7.77 4.11
C LEU A 75 -5.36 8.72 3.57
N LEU A 76 -5.79 9.79 2.90
CA LEU A 76 -4.91 10.91 2.56
C LEU A 76 -5.05 11.98 3.65
N LYS A 77 -4.03 12.13 4.48
CA LYS A 77 -4.05 13.06 5.61
C LYS A 77 -4.25 14.51 5.14
N SER A 78 -5.29 15.16 5.66
CA SER A 78 -5.58 16.57 5.42
C SER A 78 -4.38 17.46 5.79
N GLY A 79 -4.04 18.40 4.91
CA GLY A 79 -2.95 19.35 5.09
C GLY A 79 -1.56 18.86 4.67
N THR A 80 -1.29 17.55 4.65
CA THR A 80 -0.02 16.99 4.16
C THR A 80 -0.15 16.16 2.89
N ASN A 81 -1.37 15.74 2.54
CA ASN A 81 -1.66 14.81 1.44
C ASN A 81 -0.86 13.48 1.54
N GLN A 82 -0.40 13.13 2.74
CA GLN A 82 0.36 11.90 2.98
C GLN A 82 -0.60 10.72 3.16
N LEU A 83 -0.31 9.62 2.48
CA LEU A 83 -1.04 8.38 2.61
C LEU A 83 -0.71 7.68 3.93
N VAL A 84 -1.76 7.27 4.63
CA VAL A 84 -1.68 6.52 5.88
C VAL A 84 -2.52 5.25 5.74
N LEU A 85 -1.94 4.11 6.09
CA LEU A 85 -2.67 2.85 6.23
C LEU A 85 -3.38 2.82 7.58
N ILE A 86 -4.61 2.36 7.60
CA ILE A 86 -5.45 2.26 8.80
C ILE A 86 -6.07 0.87 8.90
N ASP A 87 -6.70 0.57 10.03
CA ASP A 87 -7.39 -0.70 10.28
C ASP A 87 -6.49 -1.95 10.15
N PHE A 88 -5.55 -2.05 11.09
CA PHE A 88 -4.70 -3.23 11.26
C PHE A 88 -5.37 -4.36 12.06
N GLY A 89 -6.71 -4.39 12.14
CA GLY A 89 -7.47 -5.36 12.95
C GLY A 89 -7.26 -6.83 12.54
N LEU A 90 -6.89 -7.07 11.28
CA LEU A 90 -6.56 -8.39 10.74
C LEU A 90 -5.07 -8.58 10.47
N SER A 91 -4.24 -7.62 10.92
CA SER A 91 -2.82 -7.64 10.62
C SER A 91 -2.06 -8.71 11.41
N PHE A 92 -1.00 -9.21 10.79
CA PHE A 92 -0.08 -10.16 11.41
C PHE A 92 1.31 -10.00 10.82
N THR A 93 2.34 -10.46 11.53
CA THR A 93 3.71 -10.40 11.03
C THR A 93 4.03 -11.67 10.25
N SER A 94 4.49 -11.53 9.01
CA SER A 94 4.99 -12.64 8.21
C SER A 94 6.15 -12.24 7.32
N THR A 95 7.13 -13.12 7.22
CA THR A 95 8.27 -12.95 6.29
C THR A 95 8.08 -13.72 4.99
N LEU A 96 6.97 -14.45 4.86
CA LEU A 96 6.64 -15.27 3.71
C LEU A 96 6.21 -14.38 2.53
N PRO A 97 6.67 -14.67 1.31
CA PRO A 97 6.17 -14.00 0.10
C PRO A 97 4.68 -14.23 -0.12
N GLU A 98 4.18 -15.42 0.22
CA GLU A 98 2.82 -15.82 -0.09
C GLU A 98 1.82 -14.91 0.62
N ASP A 99 2.05 -14.62 1.91
CA ASP A 99 1.16 -13.75 2.69
C ASP A 99 1.16 -12.32 2.14
N LYS A 100 2.30 -11.83 1.66
CA LYS A 100 2.43 -10.51 1.04
C LYS A 100 1.75 -10.46 -0.33
N ALA A 101 1.85 -11.55 -1.09
CA ALA A 101 1.15 -11.70 -2.36
C ALA A 101 -0.37 -11.74 -2.15
N VAL A 102 -0.85 -12.37 -1.08
CA VAL A 102 -2.28 -12.35 -0.71
C VAL A 102 -2.73 -10.92 -0.39
N ASP A 103 -1.95 -10.16 0.37
CA ASP A 103 -2.24 -8.76 0.69
C ASP A 103 -2.34 -7.88 -0.58
N LEU A 104 -1.38 -8.03 -1.50
CA LEU A 104 -1.39 -7.34 -2.80
C LEU A 104 -2.55 -7.79 -3.70
N TYR A 105 -2.93 -9.06 -3.64
CA TYR A 105 -4.07 -9.60 -4.38
C TYR A 105 -5.40 -9.01 -3.88
N VAL A 106 -5.57 -8.84 -2.56
CA VAL A 106 -6.75 -8.16 -1.99
C VAL A 106 -6.87 -6.74 -2.53
N LEU A 107 -5.76 -6.00 -2.55
CA LEU A 107 -5.72 -4.64 -3.12
C LEU A 107 -6.09 -4.62 -4.61
N GLU A 108 -5.53 -5.51 -5.41
CA GLU A 108 -5.87 -5.66 -6.83
C GLU A 108 -7.37 -5.88 -7.02
N ARG A 109 -7.97 -6.81 -6.25
CA ARG A 109 -9.40 -7.10 -6.33
C ARG A 109 -10.26 -5.92 -5.90
N ALA A 110 -9.85 -5.18 -4.87
CA ALA A 110 -10.53 -3.97 -4.44
C ALA A 110 -10.55 -2.92 -5.57
N LEU A 111 -9.40 -2.68 -6.22
CA LEU A 111 -9.29 -1.75 -7.35
C LEU A 111 -10.14 -2.18 -8.56
N LEU A 112 -10.08 -3.46 -8.94
CA LEU A 112 -10.89 -4.01 -10.03
C LEU A 112 -12.39 -3.89 -9.76
N SER A 113 -12.81 -4.02 -8.50
CA SER A 113 -14.22 -3.83 -8.15
C SER A 113 -14.69 -2.40 -8.42
N MET A 114 -13.82 -1.40 -8.19
CA MET A 114 -14.13 0.00 -8.46
C MET A 114 -14.22 0.32 -9.95
N HIS A 115 -13.47 -0.40 -10.80
CA HIS A 115 -13.53 -0.28 -12.27
C HIS A 115 -14.93 -0.57 -12.83
N SER A 116 -15.74 -1.40 -12.16
CA SER A 116 -17.11 -1.65 -12.62
C SER A 116 -18.03 -0.42 -12.53
N SER A 117 -17.67 0.56 -11.69
CA SER A 117 -18.50 1.73 -11.38
C SER A 117 -18.11 3.00 -12.14
N CYS A 118 -16.97 2.99 -12.87
CA CYS A 118 -16.39 4.17 -13.47
C CYS A 118 -15.65 3.78 -14.77
N GLY A 119 -16.02 4.39 -15.91
CA GLY A 119 -15.65 3.94 -17.27
C GLY A 119 -14.16 4.04 -17.64
N LYS A 120 -13.86 4.34 -18.93
CA LYS A 120 -12.51 4.34 -19.56
C LYS A 120 -11.35 4.91 -18.72
N VAL A 121 -11.64 5.88 -17.86
CA VAL A 121 -10.73 6.52 -16.91
C VAL A 121 -10.08 5.54 -15.91
N VAL A 122 -10.81 4.53 -15.44
CA VAL A 122 -10.26 3.54 -14.49
C VAL A 122 -9.36 2.53 -15.19
N SER A 123 -9.49 2.35 -16.49
CA SER A 123 -8.65 1.40 -17.24
C SER A 123 -7.18 1.83 -17.21
N ASP A 124 -6.87 3.13 -17.34
CA ASP A 124 -5.50 3.64 -17.33
C ASP A 124 -4.92 3.68 -15.91
N VAL A 125 -5.74 4.06 -14.92
CA VAL A 125 -5.38 4.02 -13.49
C VAL A 125 -5.07 2.60 -13.03
N VAL A 126 -5.96 1.67 -13.34
CA VAL A 126 -5.79 0.25 -12.98
C VAL A 126 -4.62 -0.33 -13.74
N PHE A 127 -4.37 0.07 -14.99
CA PHE A 127 -3.19 -0.40 -15.72
C PHE A 127 -1.89 0.09 -15.09
N LEU A 128 -1.81 1.37 -14.68
CA LEU A 128 -0.63 1.91 -13.99
C LEU A 128 -0.44 1.29 -12.59
N LEU A 129 -1.52 1.16 -11.81
CA LEU A 129 -1.47 0.51 -10.50
C LEU A 129 -1.18 -0.99 -10.61
N LEU A 130 -1.69 -1.69 -11.63
CA LEU A 130 -1.35 -3.08 -11.91
C LEU A 130 0.11 -3.22 -12.31
N ILE A 131 0.65 -2.30 -13.11
CA ILE A 131 2.08 -2.27 -13.42
C ILE A 131 2.88 -2.04 -12.14
N LEU A 132 2.46 -1.12 -11.27
CA LEU A 132 3.14 -0.84 -10.01
C LEU A 132 3.11 -2.05 -9.06
N VAL A 133 1.94 -2.68 -8.90
CA VAL A 133 1.77 -3.92 -8.13
C VAL A 133 2.62 -5.04 -8.75
N PHE A 134 2.65 -5.15 -10.07
CA PHE A 134 3.48 -6.13 -10.77
C PHE A 134 4.97 -5.86 -10.57
N LEU A 135 5.42 -4.61 -10.59
CA LEU A 135 6.81 -4.22 -10.30
C LEU A 135 7.19 -4.53 -8.84
N VAL A 136 6.30 -4.27 -7.89
CA VAL A 136 6.49 -4.66 -6.48
C VAL A 136 6.56 -6.18 -6.34
N LEU A 137 5.71 -6.92 -7.06
CA LEU A 137 5.77 -8.39 -7.12
C LEU A 137 7.05 -8.90 -7.79
N LEU A 138 7.59 -8.19 -8.79
CA LEU A 138 8.87 -8.53 -9.41
C LEU A 138 10.04 -8.33 -8.45
N ASP A 139 10.08 -7.24 -7.68
CA ASP A 139 11.06 -7.06 -6.59
C ASP A 139 10.94 -8.20 -5.58
N PHE A 140 9.69 -8.58 -5.24
CA PHE A 140 9.45 -9.72 -4.35
C PHE A 140 9.98 -11.03 -4.93
N LYS A 141 9.76 -11.27 -6.22
CA LYS A 141 10.21 -12.46 -6.94
C LYS A 141 11.74 -12.53 -7.01
N GLU A 142 12.42 -11.40 -7.16
CA GLU A 142 13.89 -11.33 -7.10
C GLU A 142 14.42 -11.60 -5.68
N LYS A 143 13.83 -10.97 -4.65
CA LYS A 143 14.17 -11.23 -3.24
C LYS A 143 13.97 -12.71 -2.87
N MET A 144 12.89 -13.33 -3.34
CA MET A 144 12.63 -14.76 -3.14
C MET A 144 13.61 -15.66 -3.87
N ARG A 145 13.96 -15.34 -5.12
CA ARG A 145 14.97 -16.09 -5.88
C ARG A 145 16.30 -16.12 -5.12
N LYS A 146 16.75 -14.96 -4.63
CA LYS A 146 17.99 -14.84 -3.83
C LYS A 146 17.93 -15.68 -2.55
N ARG A 147 16.80 -15.73 -1.85
CA ARG A 147 16.62 -16.57 -0.64
C ARG A 147 16.72 -18.07 -0.95
N ILE A 148 16.10 -18.53 -2.03
CA ILE A 148 16.17 -19.95 -2.46
C ILE A 148 17.60 -20.33 -2.85
N GLU A 149 18.32 -19.45 -3.55
CA GLU A 149 19.73 -19.66 -3.89
C GLU A 149 20.62 -19.70 -2.64
N THR A 150 20.38 -18.82 -1.67
CA THR A 150 21.13 -18.77 -0.40
C THR A 150 20.90 -20.04 0.44
N GLN A 151 19.68 -20.58 0.47
CA GLN A 151 19.38 -21.84 1.16
C GLN A 151 19.86 -23.10 0.43
N ARG A 152 20.14 -23.02 -0.87
CA ARG A 152 20.78 -24.12 -1.63
C ARG A 152 22.30 -24.17 -1.48
N LEU A 153 22.91 -23.12 -0.93
CA LEU A 153 24.36 -23.00 -0.72
C LEU A 153 24.77 -23.29 0.74
N LEU A 154 23.81 -23.71 1.59
CA LEU A 154 23.99 -24.19 2.95
C LEU A 154 23.68 -25.69 3.02
#